data_AF-A0A921LPP5-F1
#
_entry.id   AF-A0A921LPP5-F1
#
_cell.length_a   1.000
_cell.length_b   1.000
_cell.length_c   1.000
_cell.angle_alpha   90.00
_cell.angle_beta   90.00
_cell.angle_gamma   90.00
#
_symmetry.space_group_name_H-M   'P 1'
#
loop_
_entity.id
_entity.type
_entity.pdbx_description
1 polymer ?
#
loop_
_entity_poly.entity_id
_entity_poly.type
_entity_poly.pdbx_seq_one_letter_code
_entity_poly.pdbx_strand_id
1 'polypeptide(L)'
;MKQYIYNEQNGLWYELWGDYYIPCLELPTEKEERHIGVWGQRHLRYIREHKKALYTSLLTSGRLHSYLADVEEQAQELFDRLMKQRAEREGITETLKTDNQMEWVQRMNALRLAVTETVNAEVIFV
;
A
#
# COMPACT_ATOMS: atom_id res chain seq x y z
N MET A 1 42.64 -2.98 -17.88
CA MET A 1 41.33 -2.45 -18.33
C MET A 1 40.90 -1.34 -17.37
N LYS A 2 40.07 -0.38 -17.80
CA LYS A 2 39.54 0.65 -16.90
C LYS A 2 38.38 0.06 -16.10
N GLN A 3 38.29 0.38 -14.80
CA GLN A 3 37.20 -0.10 -13.95
C GLN A 3 35.84 0.45 -14.39
N TYR A 4 35.78 1.72 -14.80
CA TYR A 4 34.58 2.34 -15.37
C TYR A 4 34.86 2.95 -16.74
N ILE A 5 33.89 2.84 -17.65
CA ILE A 5 33.92 3.51 -18.96
C ILE A 5 32.58 4.21 -19.22
N TYR A 6 32.62 5.35 -19.91
CA TYR A 6 31.43 6.06 -20.38
C TYR A 6 31.30 5.89 -21.88
N ASN A 7 30.09 5.59 -22.36
CA ASN A 7 29.81 5.47 -23.78
C ASN A 7 28.99 6.68 -24.26
N GLU A 8 29.62 7.56 -25.04
CA GLU A 8 28.98 8.78 -25.56
C GLU A 8 27.82 8.50 -26.54
N GLN A 9 27.77 7.33 -27.17
CA GLN A 9 26.73 7.01 -28.16
C GLN A 9 25.37 6.70 -27.52
N ASN A 10 25.36 6.10 -26.33
CA ASN A 10 24.14 5.76 -25.61
C ASN A 10 24.01 6.47 -24.24
N GLY A 11 25.01 7.24 -23.85
CA GLY A 11 25.02 8.05 -22.63
C GLY A 11 25.15 7.24 -21.33
N LEU A 12 25.54 5.97 -21.39
CA LEU A 12 25.61 5.08 -20.23
C LEU A 12 27.03 4.93 -19.68
N TRP A 13 27.12 4.80 -18.36
CA TRP A 13 28.31 4.31 -17.67
C TRP A 13 28.32 2.78 -17.65
N TYR A 14 29.51 2.20 -17.64
CA TYR A 14 29.71 0.76 -17.51
C TYR A 14 30.78 0.47 -16.47
N GLU A 15 30.59 -0.60 -15.72
CA GLU A 15 31.53 -1.14 -14.73
C GLU A 15 32.11 -2.47 -15.24
N LEU A 16 33.41 -2.69 -15.03
CA LEU A 16 34.07 -3.95 -15.36
C LEU A 16 33.76 -5.02 -14.30
N TRP A 17 33.06 -6.07 -14.71
CA TRP A 17 32.80 -7.27 -13.91
C TRP A 17 33.41 -8.49 -14.61
N GLY A 18 34.54 -8.97 -14.08
CA GLY A 18 35.34 -10.00 -14.74
C GLY A 18 35.89 -9.50 -16.08
N ASP A 19 35.53 -10.21 -17.15
CA ASP A 19 35.95 -9.87 -18.53
C ASP A 19 34.92 -9.00 -19.28
N TYR A 20 33.82 -8.60 -18.62
CA TYR A 20 32.69 -7.90 -19.26
C TYR A 20 32.43 -6.52 -18.67
N TYR A 21 32.03 -5.58 -19.53
CA TYR A 21 31.51 -4.28 -19.12
C TYR A 21 29.98 -4.34 -18.98
N ILE A 22 29.48 -4.15 -17.76
CA ILE A 22 28.04 -4.15 -17.43
C ILE A 22 27.59 -2.69 -17.28
N PRO A 23 26.48 -2.27 -17.93
CA PRO A 23 25.98 -0.91 -17.80
C PRO A 23 25.54 -0.62 -16.36
N CYS A 24 25.93 0.54 -15.84
CA CYS A 24 25.47 1.08 -14.58
C CYS A 24 24.03 1.57 -14.76
N LEU A 25 23.06 0.69 -14.54
CA LEU A 25 21.65 1.01 -14.62
C LEU A 25 21.14 1.42 -13.24
N GLU A 26 20.64 2.65 -13.15
CA GLU A 26 19.83 3.09 -12.02
C GLU A 26 18.37 2.98 -12.44
N LEU A 27 17.54 2.34 -11.60
CA LEU A 27 16.11 2.48 -11.77
C LEU A 27 15.77 3.96 -11.55
N PRO A 28 14.86 4.56 -12.35
CA PRO A 28 14.32 5.86 -12.00
C PRO A 28 13.88 5.75 -10.55
N THR A 29 14.36 6.64 -9.68
CA THR A 29 13.90 6.67 -8.29
C THR A 29 12.38 6.66 -8.34
N GLU A 30 11.75 5.56 -7.91
CA GLU A 30 10.30 5.56 -7.74
C GLU A 30 10.05 6.74 -6.79
N LYS A 31 9.42 7.80 -7.29
CA LYS A 31 9.35 9.09 -6.61
C LYS A 31 8.66 9.00 -5.25
N GLU A 32 8.06 7.87 -4.94
CA GLU A 32 7.31 7.61 -3.73
C GLU A 32 7.60 6.17 -3.28
N GLU A 33 8.44 5.99 -2.25
CA GLU A 33 8.42 4.80 -1.37
C GLU A 33 7.08 4.79 -0.61
N ARG A 34 5.97 4.69 -1.33
CA ARG A 34 4.64 4.64 -0.74
C ARG A 34 4.41 3.24 -0.21
N HIS A 35 4.37 3.14 1.11
CA HIS A 35 4.22 1.87 1.80
C HIS A 35 2.84 1.26 1.54
N ILE A 36 2.82 0.02 1.06
CA ILE A 36 1.59 -0.77 0.88
C ILE A 36 1.29 -1.53 2.18
N GLY A 37 0.26 -1.07 2.89
CA GLY A 37 -0.21 -1.69 4.13
C GLY A 37 -1.17 -2.86 3.91
N VAL A 38 -2.00 -3.13 4.93
CA VAL A 38 -2.88 -4.30 4.96
C VAL A 38 -3.99 -4.19 3.90
N TRP A 39 -4.46 -2.97 3.61
CA TRP A 39 -5.55 -2.74 2.66
C TRP A 39 -5.10 -3.00 1.23
N GLY A 40 -3.97 -2.42 0.82
CA GLY A 40 -3.37 -2.66 -0.48
C GLY A 40 -3.01 -4.12 -0.69
N GLN A 41 -2.46 -4.81 0.32
CA GLN A 41 -2.20 -6.26 0.23
C GLN A 41 -3.49 -7.09 0.06
N ARG A 42 -4.56 -6.75 0.78
CA ARG A 42 -5.86 -7.41 0.60
C ARG A 42 -6.43 -7.16 -0.79
N HIS A 43 -6.35 -5.93 -1.29
CA HIS A 43 -6.84 -5.58 -2.62
C HIS A 43 -6.02 -6.28 -3.71
N LEU A 44 -4.70 -6.36 -3.56
CA LEU A 44 -3.83 -7.14 -4.44
C LEU A 44 -4.28 -8.59 -4.55
N ARG A 45 -4.57 -9.25 -3.42
CA ARG A 45 -5.10 -10.62 -3.43
C ARG A 45 -6.42 -10.69 -4.20
N TYR A 46 -7.34 -9.76 -3.93
CA TYR A 46 -8.64 -9.72 -4.60
C TYR A 46 -8.52 -9.54 -6.11
N ILE A 47 -7.74 -8.57 -6.60
CA ILE A 47 -7.62 -8.35 -8.05
C ILE A 47 -6.90 -9.49 -8.77
N ARG A 48 -5.97 -10.19 -8.09
CA ARG A 48 -5.32 -11.38 -8.64
C ARG A 48 -6.29 -12.55 -8.82
N GLU A 49 -7.18 -12.75 -7.86
CA GLU A 49 -8.13 -13.87 -7.87
C GLU A 49 -9.35 -13.58 -8.73
N HIS A 50 -9.91 -12.37 -8.65
CA HIS A 50 -11.22 -12.02 -9.19
C HIS A 50 -11.19 -11.01 -10.35
N LYS A 51 -10.10 -10.24 -10.53
CA LYS A 51 -9.99 -9.17 -11.56
C LYS A 51 -8.72 -9.32 -12.41
N LYS A 52 -8.48 -10.54 -12.94
CA LYS A 52 -7.24 -10.89 -13.66
C LYS A 52 -6.87 -9.92 -14.78
N ALA A 53 -7.85 -9.42 -15.55
CA ALA A 53 -7.60 -8.44 -16.62
C ALA A 53 -7.01 -7.12 -16.09
N LEU A 54 -7.57 -6.59 -14.99
CA LEU A 54 -7.05 -5.40 -14.32
C LEU A 54 -5.64 -5.66 -13.78
N TYR A 55 -5.45 -6.77 -13.08
CA TYR A 55 -4.14 -7.15 -12.53
C TYR A 55 -3.06 -7.23 -13.60
N THR A 56 -3.31 -7.94 -14.70
CA THR A 56 -2.36 -8.06 -15.81
C THR A 56 -2.08 -6.72 -16.48
N SER A 57 -3.09 -5.86 -16.66
CA SER A 57 -2.91 -4.51 -17.20
C SER A 57 -2.04 -3.64 -16.30
N LEU A 58 -2.25 -3.67 -14.98
CA LEU A 58 -1.44 -2.91 -14.03
C LEU A 58 0.01 -3.40 -14.00
N LEU A 59 0.22 -4.72 -14.03
CA LEU A 59 1.55 -5.32 -14.02
C LEU A 59 2.34 -4.97 -15.29
N THR A 60 1.72 -5.13 -16.47
CA THR A 60 2.39 -4.84 -17.75
C THR A 60 2.64 -3.34 -17.98
N SER A 61 1.79 -2.48 -17.42
CA SER A 61 2.00 -1.02 -17.46
C SER A 61 2.99 -0.51 -16.40
N GLY A 62 3.48 -1.36 -15.49
CA GLY A 62 4.38 -0.95 -14.40
C GLY A 62 3.72 -0.08 -13.32
N ARG A 63 2.39 0.05 -13.32
CA ARG A 63 1.64 0.94 -12.40
C ARG A 63 1.01 0.21 -11.21
N LEU A 64 1.35 -1.07 -11.01
CA LEU A 64 0.77 -1.87 -9.94
C LEU A 64 1.08 -1.29 -8.56
N HIS A 65 2.32 -0.86 -8.32
CA HIS A 65 2.73 -0.35 -7.02
C HIS A 65 1.99 0.95 -6.65
N SER A 66 2.01 1.95 -7.55
CA SER A 66 1.31 3.22 -7.33
C SER A 66 -0.20 3.03 -7.13
N TYR A 67 -0.82 2.15 -7.93
CA TYR A 67 -2.25 1.84 -7.80
C TYR A 67 -2.59 1.24 -6.43
N LEU A 68 -1.79 0.31 -5.93
CA LEU A 68 -2.02 -0.30 -4.61
C LEU A 68 -1.78 0.70 -3.47
N ALA A 69 -0.86 1.63 -3.64
CA ALA A 69 -0.63 2.70 -2.68
C ALA A 69 -1.81 3.68 -2.62
N ASP A 70 -2.37 4.07 -3.77
CA ASP A 70 -3.56 4.93 -3.81
C ASP A 70 -4.77 4.24 -3.13
N VAL A 71 -4.93 2.92 -3.34
CA VAL A 71 -5.95 2.12 -2.66
C VAL A 71 -5.71 2.02 -1.15
N GLU A 72 -4.46 1.88 -0.71
CA GLU A 72 -4.11 1.88 0.71
C GLU A 72 -4.48 3.20 1.37
N GLU A 73 -4.11 4.33 0.75
CA GLU A 73 -4.43 5.67 1.25
C GLU A 73 -5.94 5.88 1.34
N GLN A 74 -6.67 5.57 0.26
CA GLN A 74 -8.13 5.69 0.23
C GLN A 74 -8.81 4.83 1.32
N ALA A 75 -8.36 3.59 1.50
CA ALA A 75 -8.92 2.68 2.50
C ALA A 75 -8.61 3.15 3.92
N GLN A 76 -7.39 3.63 4.16
CA GLN A 76 -6.96 4.12 5.46
C GLN A 76 -7.69 5.41 5.85
N GLU A 77 -7.84 6.35 4.93
CA GLU A 77 -8.63 7.58 5.16
C GLU A 77 -10.09 7.27 5.49
N LEU A 78 -10.71 6.35 4.75
CA LEU A 78 -12.08 5.92 5.01
C LEU A 78 -12.20 5.26 6.39
N PHE A 79 -11.25 4.37 6.72
CA PHE A 79 -11.19 3.70 8.02
C PHE A 79 -11.11 4.70 9.17
N ASP A 80 -10.15 5.63 9.11
CA ASP A 80 -9.93 6.61 10.18
C ASP A 80 -11.13 7.54 10.37
N ARG A 81 -11.73 7.98 9.26
CA ARG A 81 -12.96 8.80 9.28
C ARG A 81 -14.11 8.05 9.95
N LEU A 82 -14.35 6.80 9.57
CA LEU A 82 -15.45 6.00 10.10
C LEU A 82 -15.23 5.63 11.57
N MET A 83 -14.00 5.29 11.95
CA MET A 83 -13.63 5.02 13.34
C MET A 83 -13.93 6.21 14.23
N LYS A 84 -13.49 7.41 13.83
CA LYS A 84 -13.74 8.64 14.58
C LYS A 84 -15.23 8.92 14.73
N GLN A 85 -15.97 8.95 13.62
CA GLN A 85 -17.40 9.30 13.63
C GLN A 85 -18.23 8.32 14.46
N ARG A 86 -17.96 7.02 14.35
CA ARG A 86 -18.74 6.01 15.07
C ARG A 86 -18.32 5.89 16.53
N ALA A 87 -17.04 6.04 16.86
CA ALA A 87 -16.59 6.08 18.26
C ALA A 87 -17.23 7.25 19.02
N GLU A 88 -17.30 8.43 18.40
CA GLU A 88 -17.99 9.60 18.95
C GLU A 88 -19.50 9.33 19.14
N ARG A 89 -20.15 8.72 18.14
CA ARG A 89 -21.58 8.40 18.19
C ARG A 89 -21.94 7.34 19.24
N GLU A 90 -21.08 6.33 19.42
CA GLU A 90 -21.29 5.23 20.37
C GLU A 90 -20.79 5.56 21.79
N GLY A 91 -20.21 6.75 21.98
CA GLY A 91 -19.68 7.19 23.27
C GLY A 91 -18.49 6.39 23.76
N ILE A 92 -17.69 5.82 22.84
CA ILE A 92 -16.48 5.07 23.18
C ILE A 92 -15.36 6.07 23.46
N THR A 93 -15.36 6.63 24.67
CA THR A 93 -14.45 7.70 25.10
C THR A 93 -13.33 7.18 26.00
N GLU A 94 -12.32 8.01 26.24
CA GLU A 94 -11.28 7.73 27.24
C GLU A 94 -11.87 7.67 28.67
N THR A 95 -13.00 8.32 28.94
CA THR A 95 -13.68 8.18 30.25
C THR A 95 -14.21 6.76 30.46
N LEU A 96 -14.84 6.17 29.44
CA LEU A 96 -15.27 4.76 29.49
C LEU A 96 -14.08 3.82 29.71
N LYS A 97 -12.92 4.15 29.14
CA LYS A 97 -11.69 3.35 29.31
C LYS A 97 -11.17 3.39 30.74
N THR A 98 -11.27 4.54 31.43
CA THR A 98 -10.90 4.68 32.84
C THR A 98 -11.90 3.98 33.76
N ASP A 99 -13.19 4.09 33.47
CA ASP A 99 -14.26 3.53 34.31
C ASP A 99 -14.39 2.01 34.13
N ASN A 100 -14.30 1.52 32.89
CA ASN A 100 -14.44 0.10 32.55
C ASN A 100 -13.60 -0.27 31.31
N GLN A 101 -12.31 -0.51 31.54
CA GLN A 101 -11.36 -0.85 30.49
C GLN A 101 -11.78 -2.06 29.64
N MET A 102 -12.37 -3.10 30.25
CA MET A 102 -12.76 -4.31 29.53
C MET A 102 -13.91 -4.05 28.56
N GLU A 103 -14.91 -3.28 28.99
CA GLU A 103 -16.01 -2.86 28.13
C GLU A 103 -15.53 -1.96 27.00
N TRP A 104 -14.62 -1.02 27.28
CA TRP A 104 -14.02 -0.18 26.26
C TRP A 104 -13.32 -1.01 25.17
N VAL A 105 -12.51 -2.00 25.56
CA VAL A 105 -11.82 -2.88 24.61
C VAL A 105 -12.83 -3.68 23.77
N GLN A 106 -13.88 -4.21 24.39
CA GLN A 106 -14.93 -4.95 23.68
C GLN A 106 -15.64 -4.10 22.64
N ARG A 107 -16.08 -2.89 23.03
CA ARG A 107 -16.78 -1.97 22.12
C ARG A 107 -15.87 -1.46 21.00
N MET A 108 -14.63 -1.08 21.33
CA MET A 108 -13.65 -0.61 20.35
C MET A 108 -13.32 -1.69 19.31
N ASN A 109 -13.18 -2.95 19.74
CA ASN A 109 -12.94 -4.07 18.84
C ASN A 109 -14.16 -4.36 17.95
N ALA A 110 -15.37 -4.36 18.50
CA ALA A 110 -16.60 -4.54 17.74
C ALA A 110 -16.75 -3.44 16.67
N LEU A 111 -16.48 -2.19 17.04
CA LEU A 111 -16.51 -1.07 16.13
C LEU A 111 -15.49 -1.22 15.00
N ARG A 112 -14.23 -1.52 15.35
CA ARG A 112 -13.15 -1.73 14.38
C ARG A 112 -13.48 -2.84 13.38
N LEU A 113 -14.11 -3.93 13.82
CA LEU A 113 -14.56 -5.00 12.93
C LEU A 113 -15.63 -4.50 11.95
N ALA A 114 -16.66 -3.80 12.44
CA ALA A 114 -17.72 -3.26 11.59
C ALA A 114 -17.21 -2.23 10.57
N VAL A 115 -16.29 -1.35 10.98
CA VAL A 115 -15.65 -0.39 10.08
C VAL A 115 -14.76 -1.10 9.06
N THR A 116 -14.01 -2.12 9.48
CA THR A 116 -13.18 -2.93 8.57
C THR A 116 -14.02 -3.61 7.49
N GLU A 117 -15.18 -4.14 7.86
CA GLU A 117 -16.12 -4.74 6.90
C GLU A 117 -16.65 -3.71 5.90
N THR A 118 -16.97 -2.50 6.37
CA THR A 118 -17.41 -1.39 5.51
C THR A 118 -16.31 -1.02 4.49
N VAL A 119 -15.06 -0.83 4.95
CA VAL A 119 -13.92 -0.50 4.08
C VAL A 119 -13.64 -1.62 3.08
N ASN A 120 -13.74 -2.88 3.51
CA ASN A 120 -13.58 -4.03 2.63
C ASN A 120 -14.59 -4.01 1.47
N ALA A 121 -15.86 -3.72 1.78
CA ALA A 121 -16.92 -3.68 0.78
C ALA A 121 -16.82 -2.47 -0.15
N GLU A 122 -16.46 -1.30 0.38
CA GLU A 122 -16.46 -0.03 -0.38
C GLU A 122 -15.19 0.21 -1.20
N VAL A 123 -14.04 -0.36 -0.79
CA VAL A 123 -12.73 -0.08 -1.42
C VAL A 123 -12.03 -1.36 -1.86
N ILE A 124 -11.99 -2.39 -1.03
CA ILE A 124 -11.10 -3.55 -1.26
C ILE A 124 -11.67 -4.54 -2.27
N PHE A 125 -12.99 -4.75 -2.29
CA PHE A 125 -13.62 -5.79 -3.11
C PHE A 125 -14.46 -5.27 -4.29
N VAL A 126 -14.12 -4.08 -4.79
CA VAL A 126 -14.82 -3.43 -5.92
C VAL A 126 -14.41 -3.99 -7.28
#